data_AF-A0A957YPQ5-F1
#
_entry.id   AF-A0A957YPQ5-F1
#
_cell.length_a   1.000
_cell.length_b   1.000
_cell.length_c   1.000
_cell.angle_alpha   90.00
_cell.angle_beta   90.00
_cell.angle_gamma   90.00
#
_symmetry.space_group_name_H-M   'P 1'
#
loop_
_entity.id
_entity.type
_entity.pdbx_description
1 polymer ?
#
loop_
_entity_poly.entity_id
_entity_poly.type
_entity_poly.pdbx_seq_one_letter_code
_entity_poly.pdbx_strand_id
1 'polypeptide(L)'
;MKHHAIAKLSLLLALLLTACQGGTPATDAPAATSAPTNTALPTDTPLPTVTPTRPPLPTQNPFDKGTGTLQSGNGRAEVDLKIVNNTDELLLINWINFEGQAESFTQVGPQSATSIGTYSTHAWQVVDKSGNVISEFVATSEKRQVFEIGSDLQVVYQPTPLPAPTFGPDIPASERAYADRPDDYPDLYQFHVLYVIPADAKDRQMDTDGTIARSVDAVNEWFSEQSGGSTVRFDTYQGQLDITFVQLEMTNREFLDNTVEAYGSNVFNRDYLEQTLDRMRVFRPGKIYVAFFDVSSAPNACADASHFPDLPGRLAGMYPVANNAGYSCTNDHYGVGDPFGDMGVIHEMVHSLGFAAKCSKNHASADNISHTGDDYRDLMWAPSPGYSGPWWDAANMQLDPGNDDYYNHNIPNCPDLAKSAFLEPVPEDAQLPVGWPEEWKLP
;
A
#
# COMPACT_ATOMS: atom_id res chain seq x y z
N MET A 1 -27.84 -1.53 -11.74
CA MET A 1 -28.39 -0.88 -10.52
C MET A 1 -28.43 -1.88 -9.36
N LYS A 2 -27.27 -2.22 -8.80
CA LYS A 2 -27.06 -2.94 -7.51
C LYS A 2 -25.56 -3.14 -7.17
N HIS A 3 -24.65 -2.32 -7.73
CA HIS A 3 -23.19 -2.42 -7.52
C HIS A 3 -22.60 -1.16 -6.85
N HIS A 4 -23.42 -0.25 -6.33
CA HIS A 4 -22.98 0.99 -5.67
C HIS A 4 -22.97 0.90 -4.13
N ALA A 5 -23.14 -0.31 -3.57
CA ALA A 5 -23.25 -0.51 -2.12
C ALA A 5 -22.07 -1.26 -1.48
N ILE A 6 -21.07 -1.69 -2.27
CA ILE A 6 -19.88 -2.43 -1.76
C ILE A 6 -18.60 -1.57 -1.83
N ALA A 7 -18.56 -0.55 -2.69
CA ALA A 7 -17.42 0.37 -2.83
C ALA A 7 -17.19 1.35 -1.66
N LYS A 8 -17.92 1.20 -0.55
CA LYS A 8 -17.75 2.03 0.66
C LYS A 8 -16.92 1.36 1.76
N LEU A 9 -16.49 0.11 1.56
CA LEU A 9 -15.72 -0.62 2.57
C LEU A 9 -14.20 -0.54 2.35
N SER A 10 -13.74 -0.11 1.17
CA SER A 10 -12.31 0.11 0.87
C SER A 10 -11.92 1.58 0.73
N LEU A 11 -12.83 2.51 1.07
CA LEU A 11 -12.68 3.94 0.79
C LEU A 11 -12.49 4.81 2.04
N LEU A 12 -12.07 4.22 3.16
CA LEU A 12 -12.03 4.89 4.46
C LEU A 12 -10.77 4.57 5.27
N LEU A 13 -9.63 4.50 4.59
CA LEU A 13 -8.35 4.89 5.19
C LEU A 13 -8.06 6.40 5.01
N ALA A 14 -8.99 7.14 4.40
CA ALA A 14 -8.90 8.58 4.21
C ALA A 14 -10.16 9.28 4.76
N LEU A 15 -9.95 10.09 5.80
CA LEU A 15 -10.87 11.00 6.51
C LEU A 15 -11.76 10.39 7.62
N LEU A 16 -11.31 10.59 8.86
CA LEU A 16 -12.00 11.48 9.79
C LEU A 16 -11.09 11.91 10.95
N LEU A 17 -10.54 13.12 10.82
CA LEU A 17 -10.38 14.01 11.97
C LEU A 17 -11.46 15.08 11.87
N THR A 18 -12.18 15.23 12.97
CA THR A 18 -12.93 16.41 13.43
C THR A 18 -14.43 16.46 13.17
N ALA A 19 -15.20 16.25 14.24
CA ALA A 19 -16.50 16.89 14.45
C ALA A 19 -16.54 17.55 15.84
N CYS A 20 -16.80 18.86 15.89
CA CYS A 20 -17.44 19.53 17.04
C CYS A 20 -18.19 20.79 16.55
N GLN A 21 -19.53 20.68 16.56
CA GLN A 21 -20.64 21.65 16.80
C GLN A 21 -20.43 23.15 16.45
N GLY A 22 -21.34 23.90 15.82
CA GLY A 22 -22.72 23.74 15.37
C GLY A 22 -23.31 25.13 15.04
N GLY A 23 -24.27 25.22 14.09
CA GLY A 23 -25.06 26.45 13.82
C GLY A 23 -25.51 26.63 12.35
N THR A 24 -26.82 26.49 12.10
CA THR A 24 -27.53 26.80 10.82
C THR A 24 -27.92 28.29 10.70
N PRO A 25 -28.48 28.78 9.57
CA PRO A 25 -28.13 28.61 8.15
C PRO A 25 -28.04 29.97 7.41
N ALA A 26 -27.33 30.09 6.28
CA ALA A 26 -27.56 31.19 5.33
C ALA A 26 -27.07 30.86 3.92
N THR A 27 -27.86 31.32 2.97
CA THR A 27 -27.79 31.19 1.51
C THR A 27 -26.60 31.93 0.90
N ASP A 28 -26.03 31.37 -0.18
CA ASP A 28 -25.79 32.06 -1.47
C ASP A 28 -24.66 31.35 -2.25
N ALA A 29 -24.96 30.97 -3.49
CA ALA A 29 -23.94 30.61 -4.47
C ALA A 29 -23.16 31.87 -4.88
N PRO A 30 -21.82 31.80 -5.01
CA PRO A 30 -21.26 32.26 -6.30
C PRO A 30 -19.92 31.60 -6.78
N ALA A 31 -19.77 31.69 -8.12
CA ALA A 31 -18.60 31.89 -9.00
C ALA A 31 -17.30 31.06 -8.84
N ALA A 32 -16.76 30.62 -9.98
CA ALA A 32 -15.47 29.96 -10.14
C ALA A 32 -14.30 30.88 -9.78
N THR A 33 -13.28 30.33 -9.09
CA THR A 33 -12.10 31.04 -8.58
C THR A 33 -10.87 30.81 -9.49
N SER A 34 -9.98 31.80 -9.50
CA SER A 34 -8.84 31.96 -10.43
C SER A 34 -7.60 31.13 -10.07
N ALA A 35 -6.68 30.99 -11.05
CA ALA A 35 -5.36 30.36 -10.93
C ALA A 35 -4.55 30.85 -9.71
N PRO A 36 -3.63 30.02 -9.16
CA PRO A 36 -2.81 30.39 -8.02
C PRO A 36 -1.96 31.62 -8.34
N THR A 37 -1.91 32.56 -7.39
CA THR A 37 -1.12 33.79 -7.51
C THR A 37 0.14 33.72 -6.67
N ASN A 38 1.24 34.15 -7.26
CA ASN A 38 2.50 34.29 -6.54
C ASN A 38 2.45 35.56 -5.67
N THR A 39 2.14 35.40 -4.38
CA THR A 39 2.05 36.53 -3.44
C THR A 39 3.43 36.87 -2.90
N ALA A 40 4.08 37.88 -3.49
CA ALA A 40 5.16 38.59 -2.81
C ALA A 40 4.58 39.47 -1.68
N LEU A 41 5.18 39.43 -0.48
CA LEU A 41 4.90 40.38 0.61
C LEU A 41 5.37 41.82 0.25
N PRO A 42 4.92 42.88 0.96
CA PRO A 42 4.64 44.20 0.39
C PRO A 42 5.82 45.18 0.27
N THR A 43 5.74 45.94 -0.84
CA THR A 43 6.05 47.36 -1.10
C THR A 43 7.43 47.97 -0.76
N ASP A 44 8.12 48.40 -1.82
CA ASP A 44 8.36 49.83 -2.08
C ASP A 44 7.80 50.18 -3.48
N THR A 45 7.00 51.26 -3.59
CA THR A 45 6.33 51.77 -4.83
C THR A 45 7.06 53.02 -5.38
N PRO A 46 6.69 53.64 -6.54
CA PRO A 46 5.93 53.21 -7.74
C PRO A 46 6.53 53.67 -9.11
N LEU A 47 5.91 53.23 -10.24
CA LEU A 47 5.57 53.91 -11.55
C LEU A 47 5.94 53.11 -12.83
N PRO A 48 5.24 53.27 -13.98
CA PRO A 48 3.80 53.30 -14.23
C PRO A 48 3.32 52.32 -15.34
N THR A 49 2.00 52.23 -15.47
CA THR A 49 1.11 51.40 -16.32
C THR A 49 1.28 51.47 -17.84
N VAL A 50 1.06 50.32 -18.52
CA VAL A 50 0.37 50.26 -19.84
C VAL A 50 -0.64 49.09 -19.86
N THR A 51 -1.88 49.41 -20.22
CA THR A 51 -3.12 48.58 -20.30
C THR A 51 -3.24 47.88 -21.68
N PRO A 52 -3.97 46.74 -21.82
CA PRO A 52 -3.74 45.75 -22.87
C PRO A 52 -4.58 45.99 -24.14
N THR A 53 -4.09 45.45 -25.26
CA THR A 53 -4.87 45.23 -26.49
C THR A 53 -4.68 43.78 -26.95
N ARG A 54 -5.80 43.10 -27.27
CA ARG A 54 -5.99 41.69 -27.70
C ARG A 54 -6.85 41.72 -29.01
N PRO A 55 -7.09 40.66 -29.84
CA PRO A 55 -6.42 39.38 -30.30
C PRO A 55 -6.25 39.33 -31.87
N PRO A 56 -6.03 38.20 -32.63
CA PRO A 56 -5.80 36.76 -32.30
C PRO A 56 -4.62 35.97 -32.99
N LEU A 57 -4.18 34.86 -32.33
CA LEU A 57 -3.76 33.47 -32.74
C LEU A 57 -2.99 33.15 -34.05
N PRO A 58 -2.30 31.98 -34.21
CA PRO A 58 -1.89 30.91 -33.27
C PRO A 58 -0.41 30.45 -33.42
N THR A 59 0.20 29.90 -32.35
CA THR A 59 1.29 28.91 -32.51
C THR A 59 1.24 27.92 -31.36
N GLN A 60 0.86 26.69 -31.68
CA GLN A 60 1.03 25.53 -30.80
C GLN A 60 2.52 25.37 -30.46
N ASN A 61 2.84 25.24 -29.18
CA ASN A 61 4.17 24.87 -28.70
C ASN A 61 4.15 23.36 -28.41
N PRO A 62 5.10 22.56 -28.95
CA PRO A 62 5.01 21.11 -28.93
C PRO A 62 5.67 20.53 -27.66
N PHE A 63 4.97 20.58 -26.53
CA PHE A 63 5.27 19.75 -25.35
C PHE A 63 3.97 19.40 -24.61
N ASP A 64 2.99 18.86 -25.35
CA ASP A 64 1.90 18.08 -24.76
C ASP A 64 2.39 16.63 -24.60
N LYS A 65 2.93 16.30 -23.43
CA LYS A 65 2.91 14.93 -22.87
C LYS A 65 2.71 15.01 -21.36
N GLY A 66 1.57 15.57 -20.96
CA GLY A 66 1.00 15.31 -19.64
C GLY A 66 0.46 13.88 -19.60
N THR A 67 0.81 13.16 -18.54
CA THR A 67 0.14 11.93 -18.11
C THR A 67 -1.29 12.30 -17.71
N GLY A 68 -2.26 12.04 -18.60
CA GLY A 68 -3.64 12.55 -18.56
C GLY A 68 -4.54 12.05 -17.42
N THR A 69 -4.04 11.96 -16.19
CA THR A 69 -4.83 11.60 -14.99
C THR A 69 -4.75 12.64 -13.87
N LEU A 70 -3.72 13.50 -13.85
CA LEU A 70 -3.58 14.55 -12.83
C LEU A 70 -4.16 15.88 -13.35
N GLN A 71 -5.09 16.48 -12.62
CA GLN A 71 -5.64 17.82 -12.91
C GLN A 71 -6.03 18.52 -11.61
N SER A 72 -5.99 19.85 -11.60
CA SER A 72 -6.48 20.61 -10.44
C SER A 72 -7.98 20.48 -10.26
N GLY A 73 -8.42 20.43 -9.01
CA GLY A 73 -9.82 20.56 -8.61
C GLY A 73 -10.18 21.98 -8.18
N ASN A 74 -11.48 22.27 -8.10
CA ASN A 74 -12.03 23.61 -7.77
C ASN A 74 -12.14 23.89 -6.25
N GLY A 75 -11.25 23.33 -5.44
CA GLY A 75 -11.23 23.57 -4.00
C GLY A 75 -10.88 25.03 -3.68
N ARG A 76 -11.41 25.54 -2.56
CA ARG A 76 -11.41 26.99 -2.24
C ARG A 76 -10.66 27.34 -0.96
N ALA A 77 -10.18 26.35 -0.21
CA ALA A 77 -9.40 26.63 0.99
C ALA A 77 -8.02 27.15 0.56
N GLU A 78 -7.64 28.34 1.03
CA GLU A 78 -6.30 28.89 0.81
C GLU A 78 -5.25 28.08 1.58
N VAL A 79 -4.14 27.79 0.89
CA VAL A 79 -3.04 26.95 1.36
C VAL A 79 -1.73 27.70 1.13
N ASP A 80 -0.90 27.78 2.16
CA ASP A 80 0.51 28.15 2.05
C ASP A 80 1.35 26.87 1.93
N LEU A 81 1.83 26.59 0.74
CA LEU A 81 2.56 25.39 0.40
C LEU A 81 4.06 25.70 0.35
N LYS A 82 4.83 25.14 1.28
CA LYS A 82 6.28 25.22 1.28
C LYS A 82 6.87 24.00 0.57
N ILE A 83 7.60 24.22 -0.52
CA ILE A 83 8.35 23.18 -1.22
C ILE A 83 9.82 23.32 -0.85
N VAL A 84 10.42 22.25 -0.33
CA VAL A 84 11.83 22.17 0.07
C VAL A 84 12.55 21.25 -0.92
N ASN A 85 13.52 21.79 -1.64
CA ASN A 85 14.42 21.04 -2.50
C ASN A 85 15.69 20.68 -1.71
N ASN A 86 15.76 19.45 -1.25
CA ASN A 86 16.93 18.82 -0.62
C ASN A 86 17.82 18.07 -1.64
N THR A 87 17.65 18.28 -2.95
CA THR A 87 18.54 17.75 -3.99
C THR A 87 19.69 18.71 -4.29
N ASP A 88 20.66 18.28 -5.08
CA ASP A 88 21.74 19.10 -5.64
C ASP A 88 21.40 19.74 -7.01
N GLU A 89 20.19 19.48 -7.52
CA GLU A 89 19.72 19.93 -8.83
C GLU A 89 18.63 21.00 -8.73
N LEU A 90 18.50 21.81 -9.79
CA LEU A 90 17.42 22.80 -9.89
C LEU A 90 16.10 22.09 -10.22
N LEU A 91 15.06 22.37 -9.45
CA LEU A 91 13.72 21.85 -9.68
C LEU A 91 12.81 22.92 -10.27
N LEU A 92 12.04 22.56 -11.28
CA LEU A 92 10.98 23.37 -11.87
C LEU A 92 9.63 22.90 -11.32
N ILE A 93 8.82 23.83 -10.86
CA ILE A 93 7.51 23.57 -10.26
C ILE A 93 6.44 24.05 -11.25
N ASN A 94 5.60 23.14 -11.69
CA ASN A 94 4.47 23.38 -12.58
C ASN A 94 3.17 23.26 -11.77
N TRP A 95 2.24 24.17 -12.01
CA TRP A 95 0.84 23.96 -11.64
C TRP A 95 0.17 23.14 -12.73
N ILE A 96 -0.56 22.09 -12.37
CA ILE A 96 -1.36 21.36 -13.35
C ILE A 96 -2.74 21.99 -13.36
N ASN A 97 -3.12 22.64 -14.45
CA ASN A 97 -4.38 23.38 -14.54
C ASN A 97 -5.61 22.46 -14.51
N PHE A 98 -6.80 23.06 -14.57
CA PHE A 98 -8.06 22.31 -14.47
C PHE A 98 -8.31 21.37 -15.64
N GLU A 99 -7.65 21.63 -16.77
CA GLU A 99 -7.67 20.82 -17.98
C GLU A 99 -6.55 19.75 -17.99
N GLY A 100 -5.77 19.64 -16.92
CA GLY A 100 -4.68 18.67 -16.79
C GLY A 100 -3.39 19.07 -17.50
N GLN A 101 -3.26 20.34 -17.92
CA GLN A 101 -2.07 20.84 -18.61
C GLN A 101 -1.08 21.44 -17.61
N ALA A 102 0.20 21.10 -17.76
CA ALA A 102 1.27 21.64 -16.92
C ALA A 102 1.60 23.09 -17.32
N GLU A 103 1.42 24.01 -16.37
CA GLU A 103 1.80 25.41 -16.49
C GLU A 103 2.99 25.70 -15.57
N SER A 104 4.11 26.10 -16.16
CA SER A 104 5.32 26.48 -15.40
C SER A 104 5.00 27.59 -14.40
N PHE A 105 5.28 27.35 -13.12
CA PHE A 105 4.90 28.24 -12.04
C PHE A 105 6.10 28.89 -11.34
N THR A 106 7.03 28.10 -10.82
CA THR A 106 8.25 28.61 -10.17
C THR A 106 9.38 27.59 -10.25
N GLN A 107 10.53 27.89 -9.64
CA GLN A 107 11.64 26.95 -9.50
C GLN A 107 12.20 27.00 -8.08
N VAL A 108 12.80 25.89 -7.65
CA VAL A 108 13.47 25.79 -6.34
C VAL A 108 14.90 25.35 -6.58
N GLY A 109 15.84 26.22 -6.20
CA GLY A 109 17.27 25.92 -6.30
C GLY A 109 17.69 24.76 -5.40
N PRO A 110 18.84 24.12 -5.68
CA PRO A 110 19.41 23.08 -4.83
C PRO A 110 19.49 23.51 -3.36
N GLN A 111 19.22 22.57 -2.43
CA GLN A 111 19.30 22.80 -0.98
C GLN A 111 18.54 24.06 -0.51
N SER A 112 17.39 24.34 -1.12
CA SER A 112 16.62 25.56 -0.91
C SER A 112 15.14 25.27 -0.77
N ALA A 113 14.35 26.29 -0.42
CA ALA A 113 12.91 26.14 -0.30
C ALA A 113 12.18 27.36 -0.85
N THR A 114 10.94 27.16 -1.28
CA THR A 114 10.03 28.23 -1.71
C THR A 114 8.65 28.02 -1.10
N SER A 115 7.89 29.10 -0.94
CA SER A 115 6.50 29.05 -0.49
C SER A 115 5.57 29.54 -1.59
N ILE A 116 4.43 28.87 -1.75
CA ILE A 116 3.45 29.10 -2.80
C ILE A 116 2.08 29.28 -2.15
N GLY A 117 1.43 30.40 -2.43
CA GLY A 117 0.00 30.55 -2.16
C GLY A 117 -0.81 29.76 -3.19
N THR A 118 -1.57 28.78 -2.74
CA THR A 118 -2.42 27.94 -3.59
C THR A 118 -3.77 27.66 -2.95
N TYR A 119 -4.58 26.81 -3.57
CA TYR A 119 -5.84 26.34 -3.03
C TYR A 119 -5.84 24.82 -2.88
N SER A 120 -6.64 24.33 -1.94
CA SER A 120 -6.91 22.89 -1.81
C SER A 120 -7.35 22.30 -3.15
N THR A 121 -6.98 21.06 -3.43
CA THR A 121 -7.18 20.33 -4.67
C THR A 121 -6.40 20.83 -5.89
N HIS A 122 -5.58 21.88 -5.76
CA HIS A 122 -4.65 22.24 -6.83
C HIS A 122 -3.55 21.19 -6.94
N ALA A 123 -3.37 20.68 -8.16
CA ALA A 123 -2.35 19.71 -8.51
C ALA A 123 -1.05 20.42 -8.94
N TRP A 124 0.07 19.87 -8.50
CA TRP A 124 1.40 20.40 -8.71
C TRP A 124 2.31 19.28 -9.21
N GLN A 125 3.18 19.64 -10.14
CA GLN A 125 4.17 18.74 -10.72
C GLN A 125 5.55 19.38 -10.54
N VAL A 126 6.51 18.57 -10.12
CA VAL A 126 7.90 18.98 -9.98
C VAL A 126 8.71 18.23 -11.01
N VAL A 127 9.47 18.95 -11.82
CA VAL A 127 10.30 18.40 -12.88
C VAL A 127 11.74 18.84 -12.74
N ASP A 128 12.68 18.02 -13.23
CA ASP A 128 14.08 18.41 -13.30
C ASP A 128 14.34 19.39 -14.47
N LYS A 129 15.57 19.89 -14.58
CA LYS A 129 15.98 20.77 -15.70
C LYS A 129 15.86 20.12 -17.09
N SER A 130 15.79 18.79 -17.15
CA SER A 130 15.65 18.00 -18.37
C SER A 130 14.18 17.76 -18.73
N GLY A 131 13.24 18.21 -17.89
CA GLY A 131 11.80 18.06 -18.08
C GLY A 131 11.26 16.71 -17.60
N ASN A 132 12.05 15.91 -16.86
CA ASN A 132 11.57 14.68 -16.27
C ASN A 132 10.77 14.99 -15.01
N VAL A 133 9.60 14.37 -14.88
CA VAL A 133 8.77 14.48 -13.67
C VAL A 133 9.46 13.75 -12.51
N ILE A 134 9.78 14.51 -11.46
CA ILE A 134 10.34 14.00 -10.21
C ILE A 134 9.24 13.67 -9.21
N SER A 135 8.20 14.49 -9.15
CA SER A 135 7.11 14.31 -8.19
C SER A 135 5.84 15.00 -8.66
N GLU A 136 4.70 14.49 -8.23
CA GLU A 136 3.38 15.06 -8.45
C GLU A 136 2.59 14.99 -7.14
N PHE A 137 1.83 16.03 -6.82
CA PHE A 137 1.02 16.07 -5.60
C PHE A 137 -0.18 17.01 -5.73
N VAL A 138 -1.17 16.83 -4.85
CA VAL A 138 -2.39 17.64 -4.79
C VAL A 138 -2.48 18.30 -3.41
N ALA A 139 -2.57 19.63 -3.36
CA ALA A 139 -2.68 20.36 -2.10
C ALA A 139 -3.96 19.96 -1.35
N THR A 140 -3.89 19.73 -0.03
CA THR A 140 -5.08 19.46 0.80
C THR A 140 -5.72 20.77 1.29
N SER A 141 -6.79 20.71 2.10
CA SER A 141 -7.36 21.90 2.75
C SER A 141 -6.58 22.39 3.98
N GLU A 142 -5.44 21.78 4.30
CA GLU A 142 -4.59 22.23 5.39
C GLU A 142 -3.92 23.57 5.03
N LYS A 143 -4.03 24.56 5.92
CA LYS A 143 -3.56 25.94 5.66
C LYS A 143 -2.06 26.07 5.42
N ARG A 144 -1.24 25.16 5.96
CA ARG A 144 0.21 25.16 5.76
C ARG A 144 0.66 23.73 5.47
N GLN A 145 1.30 23.52 4.33
CA GLN A 145 1.78 22.21 3.91
C GLN A 145 3.27 22.32 3.60
N VAL A 146 4.03 21.27 3.91
CA VAL A 146 5.46 21.19 3.57
C VAL A 146 5.67 19.96 2.71
N PHE A 147 6.23 20.17 1.52
CA PHE A 147 6.64 19.10 0.60
C PHE A 147 8.15 19.12 0.47
N GLU A 148 8.82 18.06 0.94
CA GLU A 148 10.27 17.94 0.86
C GLU A 148 10.68 16.97 -0.24
N ILE A 149 11.65 17.37 -1.06
CA ILE A 149 12.12 16.65 -2.24
C ILE A 149 13.62 16.42 -2.05
N GLY A 150 14.00 15.22 -1.61
CA GLY A 150 15.39 14.88 -1.29
C GLY A 150 15.97 13.82 -2.23
N SER A 151 17.27 13.94 -2.51
CA SER A 151 18.08 12.80 -2.90
C SER A 151 18.22 11.93 -1.64
N ASP A 152 17.61 10.74 -1.67
CA ASP A 152 17.61 9.72 -0.61
C ASP A 152 16.84 10.08 0.67
N LEU A 153 15.53 9.79 0.69
CA LEU A 153 14.84 9.47 1.95
C LEU A 153 15.22 8.05 2.36
N GLN A 154 16.40 7.90 2.97
CA GLN A 154 16.67 6.82 3.91
C GLN A 154 16.08 7.24 5.25
N VAL A 155 14.90 6.70 5.59
CA VAL A 155 14.52 6.55 7.00
C VAL A 155 15.53 5.58 7.59
N VAL A 156 16.51 6.09 8.34
CA VAL A 156 17.40 5.22 9.14
C VAL A 156 16.58 4.71 10.31
N TYR A 157 15.78 3.67 10.05
CA TYR A 157 15.42 2.71 11.07
C TYR A 157 16.66 1.83 11.27
N GLN A 158 17.26 1.91 12.45
CA GLN A 158 18.21 0.89 12.89
C GLN A 158 17.44 0.02 13.88
N PRO A 159 16.75 -1.04 13.42
CA PRO A 159 16.33 -2.06 14.36
C PRO A 159 17.59 -2.64 14.97
N THR A 160 17.49 -3.03 16.24
CA THR A 160 18.44 -4.00 16.77
C THR A 160 18.24 -5.26 15.94
N PRO A 161 19.26 -5.79 15.24
CA PRO A 161 19.08 -7.01 14.46
C PRO A 161 18.55 -8.11 15.38
N LEU A 162 17.43 -8.74 15.00
CA LEU A 162 17.05 -10.01 15.60
C LEU A 162 18.26 -10.97 15.44
N PRO A 163 18.51 -11.87 16.40
CA PRO A 163 19.52 -12.90 16.21
C PRO A 163 19.23 -13.63 14.90
N ALA A 164 20.21 -13.63 14.00
CA ALA A 164 20.10 -14.39 12.76
C ALA A 164 19.66 -15.83 13.10
N PRO A 165 18.66 -16.39 12.41
CA PRO A 165 18.26 -17.77 12.62
C PRO A 165 19.50 -18.65 12.49
N THR A 166 19.69 -19.58 13.42
CA THR A 166 20.74 -20.58 13.31
C THR A 166 20.31 -21.58 12.24
N PHE A 167 20.55 -21.25 10.97
CA PHE A 167 20.22 -22.14 9.86
C PHE A 167 21.06 -23.42 9.91
N GLY A 168 20.38 -24.55 9.76
CA GLY A 168 21.00 -25.82 9.36
C GLY A 168 21.60 -25.73 7.96
N PRO A 169 22.29 -26.78 7.48
CA PRO A 169 23.01 -26.74 6.20
C PRO A 169 22.07 -26.37 5.05
N ASP A 170 22.55 -25.49 4.17
CA ASP A 170 21.90 -24.97 2.96
C ASP A 170 20.95 -26.01 2.35
N ILE A 171 19.65 -25.78 2.50
CA ILE A 171 18.62 -26.55 1.83
C ILE A 171 18.86 -26.38 0.33
N PRO A 172 19.06 -27.46 -0.46
CA PRO A 172 19.19 -27.35 -1.89
C PRO A 172 17.93 -26.68 -2.46
N ALA A 173 18.11 -25.58 -3.19
CA ALA A 173 17.05 -24.94 -3.95
C ALA A 173 16.24 -25.99 -4.70
N SER A 174 14.93 -26.07 -4.42
CA SER A 174 14.05 -26.91 -5.23
C SER A 174 14.13 -26.43 -6.69
N GLU A 175 13.99 -27.34 -7.65
CA GLU A 175 13.79 -26.96 -9.05
C GLU A 175 12.60 -25.99 -9.14
N ARG A 176 12.60 -25.01 -10.05
CA ARG A 176 11.47 -24.08 -10.19
C ARG A 176 10.16 -24.82 -10.50
N ALA A 177 9.08 -24.48 -9.80
CA ALA A 177 7.73 -24.99 -10.08
C ALA A 177 6.96 -24.00 -10.96
N TYR A 178 6.29 -24.49 -11.99
CA TYR A 178 5.38 -23.68 -12.83
C TYR A 178 3.90 -23.98 -12.56
N ALA A 179 3.64 -24.88 -11.62
CA ALA A 179 2.32 -25.26 -11.16
C ALA A 179 2.46 -25.76 -9.72
N ASP A 180 1.35 -25.65 -9.00
CA ASP A 180 1.13 -26.26 -7.70
C ASP A 180 1.39 -27.77 -7.76
N ARG A 181 2.32 -28.25 -6.93
CA ARG A 181 2.77 -29.64 -6.90
C ARG A 181 1.85 -30.49 -6.01
N PRO A 182 2.00 -31.83 -5.99
CA PRO A 182 1.23 -32.64 -5.06
C PRO A 182 1.57 -32.30 -3.60
N ASP A 183 0.62 -31.78 -2.84
CA ASP A 183 0.77 -31.45 -1.43
C ASP A 183 1.23 -32.67 -0.60
N ASP A 184 2.10 -32.45 0.38
CA ASP A 184 2.41 -33.45 1.41
C ASP A 184 1.21 -33.71 2.34
N TYR A 185 0.31 -32.72 2.48
CA TYR A 185 -0.90 -32.78 3.33
C TYR A 185 -2.16 -32.37 2.54
N PRO A 186 -2.57 -33.15 1.53
CA PRO A 186 -3.63 -32.75 0.58
C PRO A 186 -5.03 -32.65 1.20
N ASP A 187 -5.22 -33.17 2.41
CA ASP A 187 -6.49 -33.16 3.14
C ASP A 187 -6.56 -32.04 4.21
N LEU A 188 -5.57 -31.14 4.25
CA LEU A 188 -5.50 -30.02 5.20
C LEU A 188 -5.47 -28.67 4.49
N TYR A 189 -5.93 -27.63 5.19
CA TYR A 189 -5.92 -26.25 4.68
C TYR A 189 -4.54 -25.63 4.80
N GLN A 190 -4.07 -24.97 3.74
CA GLN A 190 -2.67 -24.53 3.62
C GLN A 190 -2.54 -23.12 3.03
N PHE A 191 -1.46 -22.43 3.38
CA PHE A 191 -1.00 -21.27 2.64
C PHE A 191 -0.07 -21.69 1.50
N HIS A 192 -0.35 -21.25 0.28
CA HIS A 192 0.45 -21.52 -0.90
C HIS A 192 1.22 -20.29 -1.35
N VAL A 193 2.49 -20.46 -1.71
CA VAL A 193 3.34 -19.32 -2.05
C VAL A 193 3.50 -19.21 -3.56
N LEU A 194 3.35 -17.99 -4.07
CA LEU A 194 3.57 -17.64 -5.47
C LEU A 194 4.74 -16.67 -5.60
N TYR A 195 5.61 -16.89 -6.58
CA TYR A 195 6.51 -15.84 -7.09
C TYR A 195 6.03 -15.43 -8.47
N VAL A 196 5.50 -14.21 -8.57
CA VAL A 196 4.85 -13.71 -9.78
C VAL A 196 5.67 -12.59 -10.39
N ILE A 197 5.91 -12.65 -11.70
CA ILE A 197 6.60 -11.58 -12.43
C ILE A 197 5.81 -11.17 -13.69
N PRO A 198 5.76 -9.87 -14.04
CA PRO A 198 5.31 -9.42 -15.35
C PRO A 198 6.19 -9.92 -16.51
N ALA A 199 5.68 -9.88 -17.73
CA ALA A 199 6.38 -10.36 -18.93
C ALA A 199 7.73 -9.66 -19.19
N ASP A 200 7.83 -8.39 -18.82
CA ASP A 200 9.01 -7.52 -18.99
C ASP A 200 9.86 -7.38 -17.73
N ALA A 201 9.48 -8.03 -16.63
CA ALA A 201 10.24 -7.96 -15.39
C ALA A 201 11.49 -8.84 -15.45
N LYS A 202 12.54 -8.36 -14.76
CA LYS A 202 13.72 -9.18 -14.50
C LYS A 202 13.35 -10.28 -13.51
N ASP A 203 13.53 -11.53 -13.91
CA ASP A 203 13.44 -12.66 -12.99
C ASP A 203 14.58 -12.63 -11.97
N ARG A 204 14.25 -12.46 -10.69
CA ARG A 204 15.21 -12.44 -9.57
C ARG A 204 15.41 -13.81 -8.95
N GLN A 205 14.66 -14.81 -9.40
CA GLN A 205 14.76 -16.19 -8.91
C GLN A 205 14.45 -16.33 -7.42
N MET A 206 13.60 -15.45 -6.85
CA MET A 206 13.25 -15.47 -5.41
C MET A 206 12.60 -16.79 -4.95
N ASP A 207 12.03 -17.54 -5.89
CA ASP A 207 11.46 -18.88 -5.69
C ASP A 207 12.53 -19.98 -5.53
N THR A 208 13.76 -19.75 -6.00
CA THR A 208 14.84 -20.75 -6.01
C THR A 208 16.13 -20.28 -5.35
N ASP A 209 16.34 -18.99 -5.10
CA ASP A 209 17.51 -18.47 -4.38
C ASP A 209 17.38 -18.55 -2.84
N GLY A 210 16.23 -19.07 -2.38
CA GLY A 210 15.89 -19.26 -0.97
C GLY A 210 15.37 -18.01 -0.26
N THR A 211 15.23 -16.87 -0.93
CA THR A 211 14.74 -15.62 -0.31
C THR A 211 13.34 -15.79 0.25
N ILE A 212 12.40 -16.30 -0.56
CA ILE A 212 11.02 -16.54 -0.11
C ILE A 212 10.97 -17.64 0.95
N ALA A 213 11.73 -18.73 0.78
CA ALA A 213 11.77 -19.83 1.74
C ALA A 213 12.24 -19.36 3.13
N ARG A 214 13.32 -18.56 3.20
CA ARG A 214 13.81 -18.00 4.46
C ARG A 214 12.81 -17.02 5.09
N SER A 215 12.07 -16.27 4.28
CA SER A 215 11.03 -15.35 4.78
C SER A 215 9.88 -16.14 5.44
N VAL A 216 9.40 -17.18 4.76
CA VAL A 216 8.37 -18.09 5.29
C VAL A 216 8.83 -18.77 6.57
N ASP A 217 10.06 -19.29 6.61
CA ASP A 217 10.64 -19.90 7.80
C ASP A 217 10.71 -18.89 8.96
N ALA A 218 11.20 -17.67 8.73
CA ALA A 218 11.32 -16.63 9.75
C ALA A 218 9.95 -16.21 10.30
N VAL A 219 8.97 -16.02 9.42
CA VAL A 219 7.59 -15.72 9.80
C VAL A 219 7.00 -16.83 10.67
N ASN A 220 7.20 -18.09 10.28
CA ASN A 220 6.59 -19.21 10.98
C ASN A 220 7.28 -19.51 12.32
N GLU A 221 8.60 -19.29 12.40
CA GLU A 221 9.36 -19.33 13.65
C GLU A 221 8.84 -18.26 14.63
N TRP A 222 8.74 -17.01 14.17
CA TRP A 222 8.18 -15.93 14.99
C TRP A 222 6.75 -16.25 15.44
N PHE A 223 5.89 -16.70 14.53
CA PHE A 223 4.50 -17.04 14.87
C PHE A 223 4.44 -18.17 15.91
N SER A 224 5.31 -19.18 15.81
CA SER A 224 5.43 -20.26 16.80
C SER A 224 5.82 -19.74 18.18
N GLU A 225 6.76 -18.80 18.26
CA GLU A 225 7.12 -18.18 19.53
C GLU A 225 5.96 -17.39 20.14
N GLN A 226 5.23 -16.62 19.32
CA GLN A 226 4.09 -15.81 19.77
C GLN A 226 2.88 -16.65 20.18
N SER A 227 2.65 -17.78 19.50
CA SER A 227 1.46 -18.61 19.67
C SER A 227 1.60 -19.69 20.74
N GLY A 228 2.78 -19.88 21.32
CA GLY A 228 3.05 -20.96 22.27
C GLY A 228 3.31 -22.31 21.59
N GLY A 229 3.82 -22.29 20.35
CA GLY A 229 4.29 -23.47 19.61
C GLY A 229 3.42 -23.90 18.43
N SER A 230 2.38 -23.14 18.08
CA SER A 230 1.60 -23.41 16.85
C SER A 230 2.25 -22.74 15.65
N THR A 231 2.13 -23.35 14.48
CA THR A 231 2.68 -22.79 13.23
C THR A 231 1.58 -22.56 12.23
N VAL A 232 1.78 -21.64 11.28
CA VAL A 232 0.97 -21.60 10.07
C VAL A 232 1.37 -22.76 9.17
N ARG A 233 0.38 -23.48 8.63
CA ARG A 233 0.60 -24.56 7.68
C ARG A 233 0.78 -23.98 6.29
N PHE A 234 2.02 -24.04 5.81
CA PHE A 234 2.34 -23.77 4.41
C PHE A 234 2.29 -25.06 3.60
N ASP A 235 1.96 -24.91 2.33
CA ASP A 235 1.99 -26.02 1.38
C ASP A 235 3.43 -26.45 1.11
N THR A 236 3.65 -27.77 1.17
CA THR A 236 4.95 -28.38 0.97
C THR A 236 4.86 -29.56 0.02
N TYR A 237 5.96 -29.80 -0.70
CA TYR A 237 6.18 -30.98 -1.53
C TYR A 237 7.51 -31.63 -1.17
N GLN A 238 7.46 -32.90 -0.76
CA GLN A 238 8.63 -33.66 -0.31
C GLN A 238 9.38 -32.99 0.86
N GLY A 239 8.63 -32.37 1.77
CA GLY A 239 9.15 -31.69 2.95
C GLY A 239 9.81 -30.34 2.67
N GLN A 240 9.60 -29.76 1.49
CA GLN A 240 10.09 -28.44 1.10
C GLN A 240 8.92 -27.52 0.77
N LEU A 241 9.03 -26.23 1.08
CA LEU A 241 8.03 -25.23 0.71
C LEU A 241 7.75 -25.30 -0.80
N ASP A 242 6.48 -25.44 -1.17
CA ASP A 242 6.09 -25.40 -2.58
C ASP A 242 5.83 -23.96 -3.02
N ILE A 243 6.72 -23.44 -3.87
CA ILE A 243 6.61 -22.11 -4.46
C ILE A 243 6.27 -22.27 -5.94
N THR A 244 5.11 -21.75 -6.35
CA THR A 244 4.75 -21.70 -7.77
C THR A 244 5.22 -20.39 -8.40
N PHE A 245 6.12 -20.51 -9.38
CA PHE A 245 6.51 -19.41 -10.25
C PHE A 245 5.46 -19.16 -11.34
N VAL A 246 5.05 -17.91 -11.48
CA VAL A 246 4.11 -17.46 -12.51
C VAL A 246 4.69 -16.27 -13.25
N GLN A 247 4.91 -16.41 -14.55
CA GLN A 247 5.18 -15.27 -15.42
C GLN A 247 3.87 -14.86 -16.11
N LEU A 248 3.45 -13.62 -15.91
CA LEU A 248 2.30 -13.05 -16.58
C LEU A 248 2.62 -12.81 -18.06
N GLU A 249 1.62 -12.91 -18.93
CA GLU A 249 1.75 -12.53 -20.34
C GLU A 249 1.85 -11.01 -20.53
N MET A 250 1.36 -10.24 -19.55
CA MET A 250 1.31 -8.79 -19.58
C MET A 250 2.59 -8.17 -19.02
N THR A 251 3.01 -7.07 -19.63
CA THR A 251 4.07 -6.19 -19.10
C THR A 251 3.61 -5.48 -17.83
N ASN A 252 4.55 -4.91 -17.07
CA ASN A 252 4.27 -4.06 -15.91
C ASN A 252 3.30 -2.93 -16.25
N ARG A 253 3.52 -2.25 -17.37
CA ARG A 253 2.68 -1.14 -17.83
C ARG A 253 1.26 -1.61 -18.10
N GLU A 254 1.10 -2.69 -18.87
CA GLU A 254 -0.21 -3.24 -19.19
C GLU A 254 -0.95 -3.71 -17.93
N PHE A 255 -0.24 -4.32 -16.96
CA PHE A 255 -0.83 -4.69 -15.68
C PHE A 255 -1.43 -3.50 -14.96
N LEU A 256 -0.63 -2.44 -14.77
CA LEU A 256 -1.08 -1.23 -14.07
C LEU A 256 -2.20 -0.50 -14.81
N ASP A 257 -2.10 -0.39 -16.14
CA ASP A 257 -3.14 0.25 -16.96
C ASP A 257 -4.46 -0.53 -16.89
N ASN A 258 -4.41 -1.87 -16.92
CA ASN A 258 -5.60 -2.71 -16.78
C ASN A 258 -6.18 -2.68 -15.35
N THR A 259 -5.34 -2.56 -14.31
CA THR A 259 -5.82 -2.34 -12.94
C THR A 259 -6.61 -1.03 -12.86
N VAL A 260 -6.10 0.05 -13.46
CA VAL A 260 -6.80 1.34 -13.53
C VAL A 260 -8.07 1.24 -14.35
N GLU A 261 -8.08 0.52 -15.47
CA GLU A 261 -9.30 0.32 -16.27
C GLU A 261 -10.37 -0.44 -15.47
N ALA A 262 -9.98 -1.49 -14.75
CA ALA A 262 -10.90 -2.33 -13.99
C ALA A 262 -11.47 -1.65 -12.75
N TYR A 263 -10.65 -0.84 -12.05
CA TYR A 263 -10.97 -0.34 -10.71
C TYR A 263 -10.95 1.19 -10.56
N GLY A 264 -10.55 1.92 -11.61
CA GLY A 264 -10.39 3.37 -11.59
C GLY A 264 -9.14 3.87 -10.87
N SER A 265 -8.28 2.98 -10.38
CA SER A 265 -7.04 3.30 -9.67
C SER A 265 -6.09 2.11 -9.61
N ASN A 266 -4.78 2.36 -9.54
CA ASN A 266 -3.73 1.35 -9.38
C ASN A 266 -3.49 0.92 -7.91
N VAL A 267 -4.36 1.33 -6.99
CA VAL A 267 -4.32 0.88 -5.58
C VAL A 267 -4.82 -0.56 -5.41
N PHE A 268 -5.52 -1.10 -6.41
CA PHE A 268 -6.16 -2.43 -6.38
C PHE A 268 -5.31 -3.50 -7.10
N ASN A 269 -3.99 -3.44 -6.92
CA ASN A 269 -3.07 -4.36 -7.57
C ASN A 269 -3.34 -5.81 -7.18
N ARG A 270 -3.58 -6.11 -5.89
CA ARG A 270 -3.89 -7.47 -5.45
C ARG A 270 -5.19 -7.98 -6.06
N ASP A 271 -6.25 -7.19 -6.06
CA ASP A 271 -7.53 -7.62 -6.62
C ASP A 271 -7.43 -7.93 -8.13
N TYR A 272 -6.72 -7.09 -8.89
CA TYR A 272 -6.50 -7.34 -10.32
C TYR A 272 -5.56 -8.53 -10.56
N LEU A 273 -4.53 -8.71 -9.72
CA LEU A 273 -3.64 -9.88 -9.74
C LEU A 273 -4.42 -11.16 -9.47
N GLU A 274 -5.26 -11.18 -8.44
CA GLU A 274 -6.09 -12.33 -8.07
C GLU A 274 -7.01 -12.76 -9.21
N GLN A 275 -7.71 -11.81 -9.85
CA GLN A 275 -8.52 -12.11 -11.04
C GLN A 275 -7.70 -12.65 -12.22
N THR A 276 -6.45 -12.20 -12.35
CA THR A 276 -5.56 -12.65 -13.42
C THR A 276 -5.10 -14.09 -13.17
N LEU A 277 -4.67 -14.40 -11.95
CA LEU A 277 -4.25 -15.75 -11.53
C LEU A 277 -5.41 -16.76 -11.55
N ASP A 278 -6.63 -16.33 -11.20
CA ASP A 278 -7.84 -17.16 -11.30
C ASP A 278 -8.14 -17.54 -12.76
N ARG A 279 -8.05 -16.57 -13.69
CA ARG A 279 -8.19 -16.82 -15.14
C ARG A 279 -7.12 -17.78 -15.68
N MET A 280 -5.92 -17.74 -15.09
CA MET A 280 -4.83 -18.67 -15.38
C MET A 280 -5.01 -20.04 -14.71
N ARG A 281 -6.03 -20.23 -13.87
CA ARG A 281 -6.33 -21.46 -13.11
C ARG A 281 -5.20 -21.88 -12.17
N VAL A 282 -4.50 -20.90 -11.60
CA VAL A 282 -3.43 -21.12 -10.62
C VAL A 282 -4.01 -21.67 -9.32
N PHE A 283 -5.19 -21.18 -8.93
CA PHE A 283 -5.75 -21.48 -7.62
C PHE A 283 -6.40 -22.87 -7.51
N ARG A 284 -6.27 -23.47 -6.33
CA ARG A 284 -6.85 -24.75 -5.92
C ARG A 284 -7.75 -24.56 -4.69
N PRO A 285 -8.74 -25.45 -4.49
CA PRO A 285 -9.46 -25.51 -3.22
C PRO A 285 -8.51 -25.89 -2.08
N GLY A 286 -8.85 -25.50 -0.86
CA GLY A 286 -8.05 -25.76 0.35
C GLY A 286 -6.95 -24.74 0.63
N LYS A 287 -6.74 -23.75 -0.26
CA LYS A 287 -5.57 -22.87 -0.21
C LYS A 287 -5.91 -21.38 -0.13
N ILE A 288 -5.14 -20.66 0.68
CA ILE A 288 -4.97 -19.20 0.63
C ILE A 288 -3.58 -18.92 0.05
N TYR A 289 -3.44 -17.88 -0.75
CA TYR A 289 -2.22 -17.62 -1.51
C TYR A 289 -1.47 -16.39 -0.97
N VAL A 290 -0.14 -16.47 -0.93
CA VAL A 290 0.76 -15.33 -0.70
C VAL A 290 1.61 -15.15 -1.95
N ALA A 291 1.43 -14.03 -2.66
CA ALA A 291 2.17 -13.73 -3.88
C ALA A 291 3.23 -12.67 -3.65
N PHE A 292 4.49 -13.03 -3.87
CA PHE A 292 5.58 -12.09 -4.09
C PHE A 292 5.52 -11.64 -5.55
N PHE A 293 5.02 -10.43 -5.79
CA PHE A 293 4.74 -9.92 -7.13
C PHE A 293 5.65 -8.76 -7.49
N ASP A 294 6.47 -8.94 -8.54
CA ASP A 294 7.42 -7.95 -9.03
C ASP A 294 6.74 -6.81 -9.85
N VAL A 295 5.68 -6.20 -9.31
CA VAL A 295 5.02 -5.02 -9.88
C VAL A 295 5.85 -3.77 -9.64
N SER A 296 5.98 -2.92 -10.66
CA SER A 296 6.84 -1.73 -10.57
C SER A 296 6.29 -0.59 -9.72
N SER A 297 4.99 -0.59 -9.41
CA SER A 297 4.33 0.49 -8.67
C SER A 297 3.20 -0.04 -7.80
N ALA A 298 3.20 0.37 -6.54
CA ALA A 298 2.17 0.07 -5.56
C ALA A 298 1.93 1.37 -4.75
N PRO A 299 0.95 2.20 -5.14
CA PRO A 299 0.88 3.62 -4.77
C PRO A 299 0.59 3.92 -3.29
N ASN A 300 0.17 2.92 -2.51
CA ASN A 300 -0.24 3.12 -1.11
C ASN A 300 0.52 2.24 -0.10
N ALA A 301 0.97 1.05 -0.50
CA ALA A 301 1.59 0.09 0.40
C ALA A 301 2.51 -0.88 -0.35
N CYS A 302 3.44 -1.48 0.38
CA CYS A 302 4.34 -2.52 -0.13
C CYS A 302 3.75 -3.93 -0.02
N ALA A 303 2.59 -4.03 0.63
CA ALA A 303 1.79 -5.22 0.68
C ALA A 303 0.30 -4.86 0.84
N ASP A 304 -0.59 -5.77 0.48
CA ASP A 304 -2.03 -5.71 0.73
C ASP A 304 -2.66 -7.11 0.64
N ALA A 305 -3.82 -7.28 1.28
CA ALA A 305 -4.50 -8.57 1.31
C ALA A 305 -6.01 -8.48 1.11
N SER A 306 -6.59 -9.63 0.80
CA SER A 306 -7.99 -9.92 1.12
C SER A 306 -8.25 -9.85 2.63
N HIS A 307 -9.48 -9.54 3.03
CA HIS A 307 -9.92 -9.53 4.42
C HIS A 307 -11.34 -10.08 4.52
N PHE A 308 -11.52 -11.34 4.90
CA PHE A 308 -12.87 -11.93 4.95
C PHE A 308 -13.67 -11.50 6.20
N PRO A 309 -14.98 -11.23 6.07
CA PRO A 309 -15.82 -11.23 4.86
C PRO A 309 -15.92 -9.87 4.16
N ASP A 310 -15.24 -8.85 4.66
CA ASP A 310 -15.43 -7.45 4.26
C ASP A 310 -14.83 -7.16 2.85
N LEU A 311 -13.73 -7.80 2.53
CA LEU A 311 -13.04 -7.79 1.24
C LEU A 311 -12.70 -9.22 0.80
N PRO A 312 -13.67 -9.95 0.20
CA PRO A 312 -13.49 -11.34 -0.21
C PRO A 312 -12.34 -11.52 -1.19
N GLY A 313 -11.51 -12.53 -0.95
CA GLY A 313 -10.38 -12.91 -1.80
C GLY A 313 -9.52 -13.95 -1.08
N ARG A 314 -8.65 -14.66 -1.81
CA ARG A 314 -7.77 -15.69 -1.26
C ARG A 314 -6.30 -15.38 -1.53
N LEU A 315 -5.95 -14.09 -1.61
CA LEU A 315 -4.63 -13.63 -2.00
C LEU A 315 -4.15 -12.50 -1.09
N ALA A 316 -2.94 -12.66 -0.56
CA ALA A 316 -2.09 -11.59 -0.07
C ALA A 316 -1.02 -11.27 -1.14
N GLY A 317 -0.74 -9.99 -1.36
CA GLY A 317 0.28 -9.50 -2.29
C GLY A 317 1.43 -8.81 -1.56
N MET A 318 2.66 -9.25 -1.82
CA MET A 318 3.91 -8.60 -1.42
C MET A 318 4.55 -7.98 -2.67
N TYR A 319 5.05 -6.74 -2.58
CA TYR A 319 5.52 -5.98 -3.73
C TYR A 319 7.02 -5.60 -3.63
N PRO A 320 7.95 -6.57 -3.65
CA PRO A 320 9.37 -6.38 -3.32
C PRO A 320 10.14 -5.39 -4.21
N VAL A 321 9.57 -4.98 -5.35
CA VAL A 321 10.21 -4.08 -6.32
C VAL A 321 9.39 -2.83 -6.61
N ALA A 322 8.24 -2.68 -5.96
CA ALA A 322 7.35 -1.56 -6.21
C ALA A 322 7.92 -0.27 -5.64
N ASN A 323 7.64 0.82 -6.35
CA ASN A 323 7.72 2.15 -5.76
C ASN A 323 6.33 2.53 -5.23
N ASN A 324 6.29 2.90 -3.95
CA ASN A 324 5.18 3.53 -3.26
C ASN A 324 5.44 5.05 -3.18
N ALA A 325 4.40 5.87 -3.12
CA ALA A 325 4.51 7.32 -3.05
C ALA A 325 5.31 7.77 -1.82
N GLY A 326 6.63 7.96 -1.98
CA GLY A 326 7.55 8.37 -0.93
C GLY A 326 8.31 7.22 -0.23
N TYR A 327 8.08 5.95 -0.61
CA TYR A 327 8.80 4.80 -0.07
C TYR A 327 9.10 3.75 -1.16
N SER A 328 10.33 3.26 -1.23
CA SER A 328 10.67 2.15 -2.12
C SER A 328 10.48 0.84 -1.39
N CYS A 329 9.63 -0.05 -1.90
CA CYS A 329 9.41 -1.37 -1.31
C CYS A 329 10.65 -2.28 -1.44
N THR A 330 11.64 -1.88 -2.24
CA THR A 330 12.97 -2.51 -2.24
C THR A 330 13.72 -2.35 -0.92
N ASN A 331 13.26 -1.48 -0.04
CA ASN A 331 13.81 -1.31 1.31
C ASN A 331 13.32 -2.41 2.27
N ASP A 332 12.22 -3.09 1.93
CA ASP A 332 11.73 -4.24 2.68
C ASP A 332 12.49 -5.49 2.22
N HIS A 333 13.32 -6.04 3.10
CA HIS A 333 14.05 -7.25 2.79
C HIS A 333 13.34 -8.48 3.36
N TYR A 334 13.39 -9.58 2.62
CA TYR A 334 12.71 -10.83 2.98
C TYR A 334 13.74 -11.90 3.32
N GLY A 335 13.51 -12.64 4.41
CA GLY A 335 14.32 -13.80 4.78
C GLY A 335 15.77 -13.46 5.17
N VAL A 336 16.01 -12.24 5.66
CA VAL A 336 17.31 -11.76 6.14
C VAL A 336 17.25 -11.14 7.54
N GLY A 337 16.12 -11.31 8.25
CA GLY A 337 15.91 -10.75 9.59
C GLY A 337 15.58 -9.26 9.60
N ASP A 338 15.07 -8.74 8.49
CA ASP A 338 14.48 -7.40 8.43
C ASP A 338 13.02 -7.49 8.92
N PRO A 339 12.68 -6.86 10.05
CA PRO A 339 11.39 -7.06 10.65
C PRO A 339 10.26 -6.40 9.85
N PHE A 340 10.50 -5.50 8.89
CA PHE A 340 9.40 -4.89 8.13
C PHE A 340 8.87 -5.80 7.02
N GLY A 341 9.76 -6.33 6.17
CA GLY A 341 9.36 -7.20 5.07
C GLY A 341 8.72 -8.50 5.56
N ASP A 342 9.43 -9.23 6.42
CA ASP A 342 8.95 -10.52 6.95
C ASP A 342 7.66 -10.34 7.78
N MET A 343 7.53 -9.26 8.56
CA MET A 343 6.30 -9.05 9.32
C MET A 343 5.12 -8.58 8.46
N GLY A 344 5.37 -7.86 7.37
CA GLY A 344 4.36 -7.57 6.36
C GLY A 344 3.75 -8.86 5.79
N VAL A 345 4.56 -9.91 5.58
CA VAL A 345 4.06 -11.21 5.12
C VAL A 345 3.02 -11.79 6.08
N ILE A 346 3.34 -11.90 7.38
CA ILE A 346 2.41 -12.49 8.35
C ILE A 346 1.22 -11.57 8.64
N HIS A 347 1.40 -10.25 8.62
CA HIS A 347 0.32 -9.27 8.74
C HIS A 347 -0.75 -9.49 7.66
N GLU A 348 -0.34 -9.58 6.40
CA GLU A 348 -1.26 -9.79 5.28
C GLU A 348 -1.85 -11.21 5.23
N MET A 349 -1.12 -12.21 5.73
CA MET A 349 -1.66 -13.56 5.92
C MET A 349 -2.79 -13.56 6.97
N VAL A 350 -2.62 -12.82 8.07
CA VAL A 350 -3.62 -12.67 9.14
C VAL A 350 -4.86 -11.92 8.61
N HIS A 351 -4.68 -10.86 7.81
CA HIS A 351 -5.78 -10.25 7.04
C HIS A 351 -6.52 -11.27 6.18
N SER A 352 -5.79 -12.11 5.42
CA SER A 352 -6.40 -13.11 4.54
C SER A 352 -7.23 -14.17 5.26
N LEU A 353 -6.99 -14.37 6.57
CA LEU A 353 -7.81 -15.22 7.44
C LEU A 353 -9.06 -14.50 8.01
N GLY A 354 -9.18 -13.19 7.79
CA GLY A 354 -10.29 -12.35 8.24
C GLY A 354 -10.03 -11.58 9.54
N PHE A 355 -8.77 -11.39 9.92
CA PHE A 355 -8.37 -10.71 11.15
C PHE A 355 -7.64 -9.38 10.85
N ALA A 356 -7.76 -8.35 11.69
CA ALA A 356 -8.65 -8.28 12.84
C ALA A 356 -10.12 -8.24 12.39
N ALA A 357 -10.99 -9.00 13.06
CA ALA A 357 -12.38 -9.09 12.68
C ALA A 357 -13.17 -7.90 13.26
N LYS A 358 -14.25 -7.47 12.58
CA LYS A 358 -15.11 -6.34 13.03
C LYS A 358 -15.61 -6.40 14.48
N CYS A 359 -15.67 -7.58 15.08
CA CYS A 359 -16.09 -7.80 16.47
C CYS A 359 -14.95 -7.66 17.51
N SER A 360 -13.70 -7.46 17.08
CA SER A 360 -12.58 -7.13 17.97
C SER A 360 -12.83 -5.81 18.70
N LYS A 361 -12.05 -5.51 19.73
CA LYS A 361 -12.36 -4.42 20.66
C LYS A 361 -11.66 -3.12 20.28
N ASN A 362 -10.39 -3.19 19.92
CA ASN A 362 -9.49 -2.05 19.91
C ASN A 362 -9.22 -1.55 18.48
N HIS A 363 -10.25 -1.46 17.64
CA HIS A 363 -10.14 -0.98 16.26
C HIS A 363 -9.38 0.34 16.15
N ALA A 364 -8.48 0.44 15.16
CA ALA A 364 -7.72 1.65 14.86
C ALA A 364 -8.62 2.86 14.66
N SER A 365 -9.78 2.68 14.01
CA SER A 365 -10.86 3.65 13.97
C SER A 365 -12.19 3.01 13.54
N ALA A 366 -13.28 3.79 13.53
CA ALA A 366 -14.56 3.34 12.95
C ALA A 366 -14.47 2.98 11.45
N ASP A 367 -13.44 3.51 10.80
CA ASP A 367 -13.23 3.51 9.36
C ASP A 367 -12.11 2.52 8.96
N ASN A 368 -11.26 2.15 9.92
CA ASN A 368 -10.23 1.13 9.84
C ASN A 368 -10.47 0.06 10.91
N ILE A 369 -11.39 -0.85 10.60
CA ILE A 369 -11.83 -1.95 11.49
C ILE A 369 -11.07 -3.26 11.26
N SER A 370 -10.17 -3.30 10.28
CA SER A 370 -9.33 -4.47 10.02
C SER A 370 -8.00 -4.41 10.79
N HIS A 371 -7.75 -3.32 11.51
CA HIS A 371 -6.53 -3.07 12.28
C HIS A 371 -6.87 -2.69 13.73
N THR A 372 -5.92 -2.95 14.63
CA THR A 372 -5.96 -2.51 16.03
C THR A 372 -5.28 -1.15 16.20
N GLY A 373 -5.58 -0.41 17.26
CA GLY A 373 -5.16 0.98 17.44
C GLY A 373 -4.49 1.31 18.77
N ASP A 374 -4.49 0.37 19.71
CA ASP A 374 -4.16 0.61 21.12
C ASP A 374 -2.72 0.26 21.51
N ASP A 375 -2.07 -0.69 20.83
CA ASP A 375 -0.65 -1.02 21.04
C ASP A 375 0.15 -1.07 19.72
N TYR A 376 1.13 -0.18 19.57
CA TYR A 376 1.99 -0.08 18.37
C TYR A 376 2.97 -1.25 18.19
N ARG A 377 2.91 -2.25 19.08
CA ARG A 377 3.60 -3.54 18.98
C ARG A 377 2.69 -4.65 18.45
N ASP A 378 1.38 -4.44 18.33
CA ASP A 378 0.48 -5.42 17.74
C ASP A 378 0.81 -5.62 16.27
N LEU A 379 0.82 -6.87 15.82
CA LEU A 379 1.00 -7.21 14.42
C LEU A 379 -0.05 -6.52 13.55
N MET A 380 -1.31 -6.42 13.99
CA MET A 380 -2.39 -5.80 13.23
C MET A 380 -2.56 -4.30 13.54
N TRP A 381 -1.58 -3.66 14.17
CA TRP A 381 -1.68 -2.25 14.52
C TRP A 381 -1.69 -1.33 13.29
N ALA A 382 -2.52 -0.29 13.35
CA ALA A 382 -2.41 0.86 12.49
C ALA A 382 -2.61 2.16 13.29
N PRO A 383 -1.96 3.27 12.89
CA PRO A 383 -2.16 4.55 13.57
C PRO A 383 -3.61 5.01 13.46
N SER A 384 -4.23 5.30 14.62
CA SER A 384 -5.53 5.98 14.65
C SER A 384 -5.44 7.38 14.03
N PRO A 385 -6.55 7.94 13.48
CA PRO A 385 -6.57 9.30 12.95
C PRO A 385 -6.03 10.32 13.96
N GLY A 386 -4.97 11.04 13.58
CA GLY A 386 -4.32 12.05 14.43
C GLY A 386 -3.20 11.52 15.32
N TYR A 387 -2.84 10.24 15.22
CA TYR A 387 -1.69 9.68 15.89
C TYR A 387 -0.39 10.34 15.40
N SER A 388 0.44 10.79 16.35
CA SER A 388 1.72 11.46 16.11
C SER A 388 2.88 10.82 16.89
N GLY A 389 2.66 9.59 17.36
CA GLY A 389 3.64 8.81 18.10
C GLY A 389 4.57 7.97 17.21
N PRO A 390 5.37 7.06 17.81
CA PRO A 390 6.24 6.18 17.06
C PRO A 390 5.47 5.28 16.08
N TRP A 391 6.08 5.02 14.92
CA TRP A 391 5.59 4.01 13.98
C TRP A 391 5.73 2.59 14.55
N TRP A 392 5.29 1.61 13.78
CA TRP A 392 5.31 0.18 14.13
C TRP A 392 6.63 -0.24 14.78
N ASP A 393 6.55 -0.84 15.97
CA ASP A 393 7.73 -1.36 16.67
C ASP A 393 8.00 -2.79 16.23
N ALA A 394 8.39 -2.93 14.96
CA ALA A 394 8.61 -4.21 14.32
C ALA A 394 9.68 -5.06 15.04
N ALA A 395 10.59 -4.42 15.78
CA ALA A 395 11.60 -5.10 16.59
C ALA A 395 11.05 -5.74 17.87
N ASN A 396 9.92 -5.26 18.41
CA ASN A 396 9.26 -5.80 19.60
C ASN A 396 7.82 -6.25 19.30
N MET A 397 7.57 -6.61 18.06
CA MET A 397 6.27 -7.06 17.58
C MET A 397 5.77 -8.24 18.42
N GLN A 398 4.50 -8.18 18.73
CA GLN A 398 3.73 -9.27 19.32
C GLN A 398 2.57 -9.60 18.40
N LEU A 399 2.10 -10.85 18.45
CA LEU A 399 0.90 -11.24 17.72
C LEU A 399 -0.28 -10.39 18.19
N ASP A 400 -0.86 -10.66 19.35
CA ASP A 400 -1.99 -9.87 19.89
C ASP A 400 -1.64 -9.44 21.33
N PRO A 401 -1.15 -8.21 21.56
CA PRO A 401 -0.72 -7.74 22.88
C PRO A 401 -1.83 -7.82 23.93
N GLY A 402 -1.79 -8.87 24.76
CA GLY A 402 -2.81 -9.09 25.79
C GLY A 402 -3.94 -10.03 25.36
N ASN A 403 -3.89 -10.55 24.13
CA ASN A 403 -4.84 -11.51 23.57
C ASN A 403 -6.29 -11.02 23.70
N ASP A 404 -6.56 -9.80 23.27
CA ASP A 404 -7.85 -9.15 23.50
C ASP A 404 -8.55 -8.66 22.23
N ASP A 405 -7.96 -8.91 21.05
CA ASP A 405 -8.51 -8.51 19.75
C ASP A 405 -8.80 -9.66 18.77
N TYR A 406 -7.86 -10.55 18.48
CA TYR A 406 -8.04 -11.58 17.44
C TYR A 406 -7.34 -12.93 17.67
N TYR A 407 -6.45 -13.06 18.64
CA TYR A 407 -5.75 -14.32 18.95
C TYR A 407 -5.93 -14.74 20.40
N ASN A 408 -6.42 -15.97 20.60
CA ASN A 408 -6.61 -16.62 21.90
C ASN A 408 -7.33 -15.74 22.93
N HIS A 409 -8.39 -15.08 22.47
CA HIS A 409 -9.13 -14.10 23.23
C HIS A 409 -10.41 -14.69 23.83
N ASN A 410 -11.09 -13.94 24.69
CA ASN A 410 -12.39 -14.34 25.27
C ASN A 410 -13.59 -13.54 24.72
N ILE A 411 -13.50 -13.03 23.49
CA ILE A 411 -14.59 -12.24 22.88
C ILE A 411 -15.72 -13.16 22.40
N PRO A 412 -16.95 -13.06 22.95
CA PRO A 412 -18.04 -13.93 22.53
C PRO A 412 -18.47 -13.67 21.09
N ASN A 413 -18.69 -14.75 20.33
CA ASN A 413 -19.13 -14.71 18.92
C ASN A 413 -18.17 -13.97 17.96
N CYS A 414 -16.89 -13.88 18.30
CA CYS A 414 -15.84 -13.41 17.41
C CYS A 414 -14.99 -14.60 16.96
N PRO A 415 -14.58 -14.69 15.68
CA PRO A 415 -13.61 -15.70 15.25
C PRO A 415 -12.30 -15.50 16.03
N ASP A 416 -11.54 -16.57 16.20
CA ASP A 416 -10.29 -16.55 16.96
C ASP A 416 -9.20 -17.21 16.11
N LEU A 417 -8.11 -16.50 15.86
CA LEU A 417 -6.99 -16.97 15.05
C LEU A 417 -6.40 -18.27 15.62
N ALA A 418 -6.41 -18.46 16.95
CA ALA A 418 -5.95 -19.70 17.59
C ALA A 418 -6.79 -20.93 17.21
N LYS A 419 -7.96 -20.73 16.59
CA LYS A 419 -8.83 -21.80 16.08
C LYS A 419 -8.76 -21.94 14.56
N SER A 420 -7.88 -21.23 13.86
CA SER A 420 -7.80 -21.29 12.41
C SER A 420 -7.43 -22.71 11.93
N ALA A 421 -8.18 -23.23 10.95
CA ALA A 421 -7.90 -24.52 10.32
C ALA A 421 -6.57 -24.55 9.54
N PHE A 422 -5.97 -23.38 9.31
CA PHE A 422 -4.67 -23.21 8.66
C PHE A 422 -3.49 -23.32 9.64
N LEU A 423 -3.73 -23.57 10.93
CA LEU A 423 -2.66 -23.77 11.93
C LEU A 423 -2.31 -25.25 12.10
N GLU A 424 -1.05 -25.52 12.39
CA GLU A 424 -0.48 -26.82 12.76
C GLU A 424 0.07 -26.79 14.19
N PRO A 425 -0.35 -27.70 15.09
CA PRO A 425 -1.37 -28.74 14.88
C PRO A 425 -2.75 -28.15 14.62
N VAL A 426 -3.59 -28.89 13.88
CA VAL A 426 -4.99 -28.49 13.65
C VAL A 426 -5.69 -28.29 15.00
N PRO A 427 -6.23 -27.08 15.29
CA PRO A 427 -6.89 -26.82 16.56
C PRO A 427 -8.15 -27.68 16.75
N GLU A 428 -8.50 -27.95 18.02
CA GLU A 428 -9.84 -28.46 18.33
C GLU A 428 -10.90 -27.43 17.90
N ASP A 429 -11.99 -27.90 17.30
CA ASP A 429 -13.04 -27.05 16.71
C ASP A 429 -12.52 -26.06 15.65
N ALA A 430 -11.54 -26.49 14.84
CA ALA A 430 -10.95 -25.71 13.76
C ALA A 430 -11.98 -24.97 12.89
N GLN A 431 -11.67 -23.72 12.59
CA GLN A 431 -12.55 -22.76 11.92
C GLN A 431 -11.93 -22.30 10.62
N LEU A 432 -12.78 -22.19 9.60
CA LEU A 432 -12.45 -21.53 8.35
C LEU A 432 -12.78 -20.03 8.44
N PRO A 433 -12.18 -19.19 7.57
CA PRO A 433 -12.58 -17.79 7.47
C PRO A 433 -14.10 -17.64 7.35
N VAL A 434 -14.66 -16.65 8.04
CA VAL A 434 -16.10 -16.46 8.08
C VAL A 434 -16.62 -16.18 6.67
N GLY A 435 -17.56 -17.01 6.20
CA GLY A 435 -18.14 -16.86 4.85
C GLY A 435 -17.26 -17.35 3.71
N TRP A 436 -16.21 -18.14 3.99
CA TRP A 436 -15.35 -18.68 2.95
C TRP A 436 -16.14 -19.53 1.92
N PRO A 437 -15.99 -19.28 0.60
CA PRO A 437 -16.81 -19.92 -0.43
C PRO A 437 -16.67 -21.46 -0.44
N GLU A 438 -17.76 -22.18 -0.70
CA GLU A 438 -17.76 -23.66 -0.76
C GLU A 438 -16.81 -24.20 -1.83
N GLU A 439 -16.73 -23.52 -2.98
CA GLU A 439 -15.83 -23.87 -4.07
C GLU A 439 -14.33 -23.71 -3.74
N TRP A 440 -14.00 -23.04 -2.64
CA TRP A 440 -12.62 -22.87 -2.16
C TRP A 440 -12.28 -23.84 -1.02
N LYS A 441 -13.27 -24.57 -0.49
CA LYS A 441 -13.04 -25.55 0.58
C LYS A 441 -12.50 -26.87 0.03
N LEU A 442 -11.85 -27.63 0.89
CA LEU A 442 -11.52 -29.01 0.56
C LEU A 442 -12.82 -29.81 0.35
N PRO A 443 -12.82 -30.78 -0.59
CA PRO A 443 -14.02 -31.53 -1.00
C PRO A 443 -14.62 -32.45 0.06
#